data_AF-A0A1G2KUA1-F1
#
_entry.id   AF-A0A1G2KUA1-F1
#
_cell.length_a   1.000
_cell.length_b   1.000
_cell.length_c   1.000
_cell.angle_alpha   90.00
_cell.angle_beta   90.00
_cell.angle_gamma   90.00
#
_symmetry.space_group_name_H-M   'P 1'
#
loop_
_entity.id
_entity.type
_entity.pdbx_description
1 polymer ?
#
loop_
_entity_poly.entity_id
_entity_poly.type
_entity_poly.pdbx_seq_one_letter_code
_entity_poly.pdbx_strand_id
1 'polypeptide(L)'
;MKFEKDAHLHSREHVLADDLSSALGEPKRFAAYLGIARMYDESDLRALLGRIREKADLPLAARGKYFFACLKGLTKIPRQGSRADKPAKEKKNNGTSSADSEKSA
;
A
#
# COMPACT_ATOMS: atom_id res chain seq x y z
N MET A 1 -26.87 -24.07 12.79
CA MET A 1 -25.77 -23.90 11.81
C MET A 1 -25.17 -22.51 12.01
N LYS A 2 -23.91 -22.43 12.45
CA LYS A 2 -23.20 -21.14 12.58
C LYS A 2 -22.82 -20.71 11.17
N PHE A 3 -23.41 -19.63 10.67
CA PHE A 3 -22.87 -18.93 9.51
C PHE A 3 -21.62 -18.19 9.99
N GLU A 4 -20.48 -18.89 10.02
CA GLU A 4 -19.19 -18.21 10.03
C GLU A 4 -19.15 -17.44 8.70
N LYS A 5 -19.50 -16.15 8.77
CA LYS A 5 -19.24 -15.24 7.67
C LYS A 5 -17.73 -15.21 7.53
N ASP A 6 -17.20 -15.94 6.56
CA ASP A 6 -15.83 -15.79 6.12
C ASP A 6 -15.52 -14.30 6.01
N ALA A 7 -14.64 -13.82 6.90
CA ALA A 7 -14.28 -12.42 7.01
C ALA A 7 -13.41 -11.94 5.83
N HIS A 8 -13.20 -12.79 4.83
CA HIS A 8 -12.73 -12.45 3.48
C HIS A 8 -13.82 -11.74 2.69
N LEU A 9 -14.51 -10.79 3.33
CA LEU A 9 -15.40 -9.85 2.66
C LEU A 9 -14.51 -9.10 1.66
N HIS A 10 -14.55 -9.53 0.39
CA HIS A 10 -13.85 -8.89 -0.72
C HIS A 10 -14.47 -7.52 -0.92
N SER A 11 -14.05 -6.56 -0.10
CA SER A 11 -14.33 -5.15 -0.34
C SER A 11 -13.88 -4.81 -1.75
N ARG A 12 -14.57 -3.87 -2.38
CA ARG A 12 -14.37 -3.46 -3.77
C ARG A 12 -12.88 -3.25 -4.09
N GLU A 13 -12.13 -2.71 -3.14
CA GLU A 13 -10.70 -2.45 -3.25
C GLU A 13 -9.85 -3.73 -3.26
N HIS A 14 -10.24 -4.78 -2.55
CA HIS A 14 -9.55 -6.08 -2.59
C HIS A 14 -9.76 -6.77 -3.94
N VAL A 15 -10.98 -6.74 -4.47
CA VAL A 15 -11.27 -7.27 -5.81
C VAL A 15 -10.44 -6.53 -6.85
N LEU A 16 -10.42 -5.19 -6.77
CA LEU A 16 -9.65 -4.36 -7.68
C LEU A 16 -8.15 -4.61 -7.58
N ALA A 17 -7.62 -4.74 -6.36
CA ALA A 17 -6.21 -5.02 -6.16
C ALA A 17 -5.79 -6.40 -6.70
N ASP A 18 -6.65 -7.41 -6.54
CA ASP A 18 -6.40 -8.75 -7.05
C ASP A 18 -6.35 -8.76 -8.57
N ASP A 19 -7.34 -8.14 -9.21
CA ASP A 19 -7.44 -7.97 -10.65
C ASP A 19 -6.22 -7.21 -11.22
N LEU A 20 -5.83 -6.09 -10.59
CA LEU A 20 -4.65 -5.31 -11.00
C LEU A 20 -3.36 -6.13 -10.88
N SER A 21 -3.16 -6.82 -9.75
CA SER A 21 -1.95 -7.60 -9.50
C SER A 21 -1.83 -8.80 -10.44
N SER A 22 -2.96 -9.44 -10.76
CA SER A 22 -3.03 -10.56 -11.70
C SER A 22 -2.83 -10.09 -13.15
N ALA A 23 -3.49 -9.01 -13.55
CA ALA A 23 -3.41 -8.47 -14.91
C ALA A 23 -2.02 -7.90 -15.26
N LEU A 24 -1.28 -7.41 -14.26
CA LEU A 24 0.09 -6.90 -14.43
C LEU A 24 1.16 -7.98 -14.18
N GLY A 25 0.78 -9.20 -13.80
CA GLY A 25 1.71 -10.30 -13.53
C GLY A 25 2.54 -10.12 -12.26
N GLU A 26 2.06 -9.31 -11.29
CA GLU A 26 2.75 -9.01 -10.03
C GLU A 26 1.92 -9.44 -8.80
N PRO A 27 1.54 -10.73 -8.66
CA PRO A 27 0.71 -11.19 -7.53
C PRO A 27 1.37 -10.98 -6.15
N LYS A 28 2.71 -11.01 -6.10
CA LYS A 28 3.50 -10.75 -4.88
C LYS A 28 3.35 -9.31 -4.36
N ARG A 29 2.83 -8.39 -5.18
CA ARG A 29 2.66 -6.97 -4.85
C ARG A 29 1.22 -6.60 -4.54
N PHE A 30 0.33 -7.57 -4.32
CA PHE A 30 -1.08 -7.36 -3.97
C PHE A 30 -1.29 -6.26 -2.91
N ALA A 31 -0.52 -6.27 -1.81
CA ALA A 31 -0.63 -5.27 -0.76
C ALA A 31 -0.36 -3.83 -1.24
N ALA A 32 0.55 -3.66 -2.21
CA ALA A 32 0.81 -2.36 -2.83
C ALA A 32 -0.40 -1.92 -3.67
N TYR A 33 -0.96 -2.82 -4.48
CA TYR A 33 -2.16 -2.54 -5.28
C TYR A 33 -3.38 -2.24 -4.42
N LEU A 34 -3.52 -2.90 -3.26
CA LEU A 34 -4.58 -2.60 -2.30
C LEU A 34 -4.44 -1.17 -1.74
N GLY A 35 -3.22 -0.73 -1.47
CA GLY A 35 -2.95 0.66 -1.09
C GLY A 35 -3.40 1.65 -2.18
N ILE A 36 -3.13 1.34 -3.45
CA ILE A 36 -3.54 2.16 -4.59
C ILE A 36 -5.06 2.16 -4.78
N ALA A 37 -5.72 0.99 -4.70
CA ALA A 37 -7.16 0.85 -4.82
C ALA A 37 -7.94 1.67 -3.78
N ARG A 38 -7.33 1.98 -2.63
CA ARG A 38 -7.87 2.87 -1.60
C ARG A 38 -7.60 4.35 -1.82
N MET A 39 -6.67 4.70 -2.71
CA MET A 39 -6.18 6.06 -2.93
C MET A 39 -6.69 6.71 -4.21
N TYR A 40 -7.07 5.91 -5.19
CA TYR A 40 -7.49 6.35 -6.52
C TYR A 40 -8.84 5.71 -6.87
N ASP A 41 -9.57 6.34 -7.79
CA ASP A 41 -10.86 5.82 -8.24
C ASP A 41 -10.68 4.55 -9.07
N GLU A 42 -11.59 3.60 -8.92
CA GLU A 42 -11.58 2.35 -9.69
C GLU A 42 -11.60 2.61 -11.21
N SER A 43 -12.39 3.60 -11.64
CA SER A 43 -12.57 3.92 -13.06
C SER A 43 -11.23 4.36 -13.67
N ASP A 44 -10.49 5.20 -12.94
CA ASP A 44 -9.16 5.67 -13.36
C ASP A 44 -8.15 4.53 -13.39
N LEU A 45 -8.16 3.66 -12.38
CA LEU A 45 -7.26 2.51 -12.30
C LEU A 45 -7.51 1.50 -13.41
N ARG A 46 -8.78 1.21 -13.73
CA ARG A 46 -9.14 0.33 -14.85
C ARG A 46 -8.82 0.95 -16.20
N ALA A 47 -9.10 2.24 -16.39
CA ALA A 47 -8.73 2.94 -17.61
C ALA A 47 -7.22 2.93 -17.82
N LEU A 48 -6.44 3.15 -16.76
CA LEU A 48 -4.98 3.07 -16.81
C LEU A 48 -4.50 1.66 -17.14
N LEU A 49 -5.07 0.62 -16.51
CA LEU A 49 -4.76 -0.77 -16.80
C LEU A 49 -5.00 -1.10 -18.29
N GLY A 50 -6.14 -0.68 -18.85
CA GLY A 50 -6.46 -0.86 -20.27
C GLY A 50 -5.39 -0.28 -21.18
N ARG A 51 -5.01 0.98 -20.96
CA ARG A 51 -3.96 1.66 -21.74
C ARG A 51 -2.61 0.96 -21.68
N ILE A 52 -2.26 0.36 -20.54
CA ILE A 52 -0.99 -0.36 -20.39
C ILE A 52 -1.05 -1.73 -21.07
N ARG A 53 -2.20 -2.40 -21.02
CA ARG A 53 -2.40 -3.70 -21.70
C ARG A 53 -2.37 -3.56 -23.23
N GLU A 54 -2.88 -2.45 -23.75
CA GLU A 54 -2.85 -2.15 -25.18
C GLU A 54 -1.44 -1.86 -25.71
N LYS A 55 -0.49 -1.49 -24.85
CA LYS A 55 0.91 -1.29 -25.24
C LYS A 55 1.62 -2.63 -25.45
N ALA A 56 1.66 -3.06 -26.71
CA ALA A 56 2.36 -4.28 -27.13
C ALA A 56 3.89 -4.21 -26.89
N ASP A 57 4.49 -3.01 -27.01
CA ASP A 57 5.93 -2.80 -26.82
C ASP A 57 6.40 -2.90 -25.37
N LEU A 58 5.49 -3.00 -24.39
CA LEU A 58 5.86 -3.00 -22.98
C LEU A 58 5.92 -4.42 -22.41
N PRO A 59 7.12 -4.91 -22.03
CA PRO A 59 7.27 -6.26 -21.47
C PRO A 59 6.52 -6.39 -20.16
N LEU A 60 5.94 -7.57 -19.89
CA LEU A 60 5.09 -7.84 -18.73
C LEU A 60 5.73 -7.42 -17.41
N ALA A 61 7.02 -7.72 -17.23
CA ALA A 61 7.79 -7.34 -16.04
C ALA A 61 7.93 -5.81 -15.85
N ALA A 62 7.84 -5.01 -16.92
CA ALA A 62 7.90 -3.55 -16.86
C ALA A 62 6.53 -2.89 -16.68
N ARG A 63 5.43 -3.61 -16.96
CA ARG A 63 4.06 -3.08 -16.88
C ARG A 63 3.71 -2.61 -15.47
N GLY A 64 4.08 -3.39 -14.46
CA GLY A 64 3.89 -3.01 -13.05
C GLY A 64 4.60 -1.70 -12.72
N LYS A 65 5.91 -1.59 -13.01
CA LYS A 65 6.69 -0.36 -12.78
C LYS A 65 6.11 0.84 -13.54
N TYR A 66 5.69 0.64 -14.79
CA TYR A 66 5.09 1.68 -15.61
C TYR A 66 3.73 2.13 -15.05
N PHE A 67 2.90 1.19 -14.59
CA PHE A 67 1.64 1.50 -13.91
C PHE A 67 1.88 2.43 -12.71
N PHE A 68 2.81 2.08 -11.82
CA PHE A 68 3.15 2.94 -10.68
C PHE A 68 3.73 4.31 -11.08
N ALA A 69 4.42 4.39 -12.22
CA ALA A 69 4.91 5.66 -12.74
C ALA A 69 3.75 6.55 -13.23
N CYS A 70 2.79 5.98 -13.98
CA CYS A 70 1.60 6.69 -14.45
C CYS A 70 0.69 7.17 -13.31
N LEU A 71 0.62 6.43 -12.19
CA LEU A 71 -0.14 6.85 -11.01
C LEU A 71 0.31 8.21 -10.45
N LYS A 72 1.57 8.61 -10.63
CA LYS A 72 2.05 9.92 -10.17
C LYS A 72 1.36 11.09 -10.86
N GLY A 73 0.81 10.87 -12.05
CA GLY A 73 0.06 11.89 -12.80
C GLY A 73 -1.45 11.85 -12.57
N LEU A 74 -1.97 10.88 -11.80
CA LEU A 74 -3.40 10.79 -11.50
C LEU A 74 -3.76 11.64 -10.27
N THR A 75 -4.93 12.25 -10.32
CA THR A 75 -5.55 12.92 -9.17
C THR A 75 -5.94 11.88 -8.13
N LYS A 76 -5.41 12.02 -6.92
CA LYS A 76 -5.80 11.18 -5.78
C LYS A 76 -7.19 11.57 -5.31
N ILE A 77 -7.98 10.60 -4.86
CA ILE A 77 -9.24 10.90 -4.17
C ILE A 77 -8.90 11.75 -2.94
N PRO A 78 -9.55 12.91 -2.72
CA PRO A 78 -9.37 13.65 -1.49
C PRO A 78 -9.82 12.75 -0.33
N ARG A 79 -8.87 12.25 0.48
CA ARG A 79 -9.21 11.42 1.64
C ARG A 79 -10.15 12.22 2.53
N GLN A 80 -11.43 11.88 2.54
CA GLN A 80 -12.34 12.28 3.61
C GLN A 80 -11.84 11.62 4.89
N GLY A 81 -11.15 12.41 5.73
CA GLY A 81 -10.72 11.99 7.06
C GLY A 81 -9.48 11.09 7.06
N SER A 82 -8.30 11.70 6.96
CA SER A 82 -7.10 11.15 7.56
C SER A 82 -7.36 10.90 9.06
N ARG A 83 -7.70 9.66 9.42
CA ARG A 83 -7.22 9.14 10.71
C ARG A 83 -5.70 9.17 10.59
N ALA A 84 -5.11 10.24 11.10
CA ALA A 84 -3.68 10.36 11.29
C ALA A 84 -3.22 9.09 12.01
N ASP A 85 -2.43 8.28 11.30
CA ASP A 85 -1.67 7.21 11.91
C ASP A 85 -0.87 7.86 13.04
N LYS A 86 -1.25 7.60 14.29
CA LYS A 86 -0.55 8.16 15.44
C LYS A 86 0.91 7.69 15.31
N PRO A 87 1.90 8.60 15.34
CA PRO A 87 3.29 8.18 15.29
C PRO A 87 3.53 7.18 16.42
N ALA A 88 4.03 6.00 16.04
CA ALA A 88 4.42 4.96 16.97
C ALA A 88 5.28 5.59 18.07
N LYS A 89 4.84 5.48 19.32
CA LYS A 89 5.54 6.05 20.48
C LYS A 89 6.99 5.57 20.46
N GLU A 90 7.89 6.51 20.23
CA GLU A 90 9.33 6.39 20.43
C GLU A 90 9.59 5.96 21.88
N LYS A 91 10.03 4.71 22.08
CA LYS A 91 10.53 4.25 23.38
C LYS A 91 11.88 4.92 23.62
N LYS A 92 11.84 6.09 24.29
CA LYS A 92 12.99 6.63 25.04
C LYS A 92 13.36 5.63 26.13
N ASN A 93 14.41 4.84 25.91
CA ASN A 93 15.14 4.23 27.02
C ASN A 93 16.17 5.25 27.50
N ASN A 94 15.76 6.03 28.51
CA ASN A 94 16.62 6.91 29.29
C ASN A 94 16.96 6.19 30.61
N GLY A 95 18.24 6.14 30.96
CA GLY A 95 18.75 5.71 32.27
C GLY A 95 19.76 4.57 32.16
N THR A 96 20.99 4.65 32.65
CA THR A 96 21.55 5.60 33.62
C THR A 96 23.07 5.56 33.50
N SER A 97 23.67 6.72 33.22
CA SER A 97 25.07 7.00 33.52
C SER A 97 25.16 7.34 35.00
N SER A 98 25.96 6.58 35.76
CA SER A 98 26.51 7.05 37.03
C SER A 98 28.01 6.77 37.00
N ALA A 99 28.74 7.77 36.54
CA ALA A 99 30.06 8.04 37.07
C ALA A 99 29.83 8.90 38.32
N ASP A 100 30.34 8.49 39.48
CA ASP A 100 31.05 9.42 40.33
C ASP A 100 32.05 8.67 41.21
N SER A 101 33.16 9.36 41.46
CA SER A 101 34.41 8.87 42.00
C SER A 101 34.46 9.14 43.51
N GLU A 102 35.67 9.02 44.07
CA GLU A 102 36.08 9.37 45.45
C GLU A 102 35.98 8.24 46.49
N LYS A 103 36.92 8.05 47.44
CA LYS A 103 38.30 8.49 47.68
C LYS A 103 38.70 7.86 49.03
N SER A 104 39.95 7.37 49.13
CA SER A 104 40.78 7.24 50.34
C SER A 104 40.28 6.48 51.59
N ALA A 105 40.99 5.40 51.95
CA ALA A 105 41.76 5.27 53.20
C ALA A 105 42.88 4.23 52.99
#